data_AF-A0A7G9G3W2-F1
#
_entry.id   AF-A0A7G9G3W2-F1
#
_cell.length_a   1.000
_cell.length_b   1.000
_cell.length_c   1.000
_cell.angle_alpha   90.00
_cell.angle_beta   90.00
_cell.angle_gamma   90.00
#
_symmetry.space_group_name_H-M   'P 1'
#
loop_
_entity.id
_entity.type
_entity.pdbx_description
1 polymer ?
#
loop_
_entity_poly.entity_id
_entity_poly.type
_entity_poly.pdbx_seq_one_letter_code
_entity_poly.pdbx_strand_id
1 'polypeptide(L)'
;MAIKTMEDVAVLMNKMCFRRKLFGGVDEKDVWRQMENLQNAYRSAYEIQQERLKILIRERDLEISELKRRIASQGKTRGETNG
;
A
#
# COMPACT_ATOMS: atom_id res chain seq x y z
N MET A 1 8.92 16.93 0.21
CA MET A 1 9.13 15.50 -0.06
C MET A 1 7.75 14.87 -0.18
N ALA A 2 7.47 14.13 -1.26
CA ALA A 2 6.17 13.45 -1.41
C ALA A 2 6.21 12.14 -0.62
N ILE A 3 5.22 11.90 0.24
CA ILE A 3 5.16 10.72 1.10
C ILE A 3 4.53 9.59 0.30
N LYS A 4 5.30 8.54 -0.01
CA LYS A 4 4.84 7.46 -0.89
C LYS A 4 5.04 6.06 -0.29
N THR A 5 5.87 5.96 0.75
CA THR A 5 6.28 4.69 1.37
C THR A 5 6.21 4.78 2.89
N MET A 6 6.28 3.63 3.56
CA MET A 6 6.31 3.59 5.02
C MET A 6 7.63 4.15 5.57
N GLU A 7 8.75 3.97 4.86
CA GLU A 7 10.03 4.62 5.17
C GLU A 7 9.91 6.15 5.16
N ASP A 8 9.19 6.75 4.20
CA ASP A 8 8.96 8.20 4.18
C ASP A 8 8.21 8.67 5.43
N VAL A 9 7.25 7.86 5.90
CA VAL A 9 6.49 8.11 7.13
C VAL A 9 7.40 7.99 8.36
N ALA A 10 8.27 6.99 8.41
CA ALA A 10 9.24 6.83 9.50
C ALA A 10 10.22 8.02 9.58
N VAL A 11 10.69 8.50 8.42
CA VAL A 11 11.54 9.71 8.34
C VAL A 11 10.78 10.95 8.80
N LEU A 12 9.50 11.09 8.42
CA LEU A 12 8.65 12.19 8.90
C LEU A 12 8.50 12.14 10.43
N MET A 13 8.18 10.97 10.98
CA MET A 13 8.00 10.77 12.42
C MET A 13 9.28 11.09 13.20
N ASN A 14 10.44 10.65 12.69
CA ASN A 14 11.73 10.94 13.33
C ASN A 14 12.09 12.44 13.32
N LYS A 15 11.63 13.19 12.32
CA LYS A 15 11.83 14.64 12.21
C LYS A 15 10.75 15.46 12.92
N MET A 16 9.71 14.81 13.43
CA MET A 16 8.58 15.48 14.06
C MET A 16 9.03 16.08 15.40
N CYS A 17 8.74 17.37 15.59
CA CYS A 17 9.03 18.09 16.82
C CYS A 17 7.81 18.92 17.21
N PHE A 18 7.54 18.98 18.52
CA PHE A 18 6.45 19.77 19.06
C PHE A 18 6.97 21.11 19.56
N ARG A 19 6.24 22.18 19.24
CA ARG A 19 6.52 23.52 19.76
C ARG A 19 6.31 23.54 21.27
N ARG A 20 7.27 24.09 22.01
CA ARG A 20 7.17 24.30 23.47
C ARG A 20 6.41 25.60 23.77
N LYS A 21 5.60 25.62 24.83
CA LYS A 21 5.02 26.86 25.38
C LYS A 21 6.07 27.56 26.28
N LEU A 22 5.92 28.88 26.47
CA LEU A 22 6.84 29.70 27.29
C LEU A 22 6.89 29.28 28.78
N PHE A 23 5.77 28.79 29.32
CA PHE A 23 5.66 28.27 30.69
C PHE A 23 5.09 26.86 30.65
N GLY A 24 5.97 25.85 30.75
CA GLY A 24 5.60 24.45 30.89
C GLY A 24 4.91 23.82 29.67
N GLY A 25 5.34 22.61 29.29
CA GLY A 25 4.63 21.79 28.31
C GLY A 25 4.80 22.18 26.83
N VAL A 26 3.95 21.57 26.00
CA VAL A 26 3.92 21.69 24.54
C VAL A 26 2.66 22.43 24.09
N ASP A 27 2.74 23.07 22.92
CA ASP A 27 1.61 23.71 22.26
C ASP A 27 0.67 22.64 21.72
N GLU A 28 -0.50 22.48 22.36
CA GLU A 28 -1.52 21.50 21.98
C GLU A 28 -1.97 21.65 20.53
N LYS A 29 -2.11 22.90 20.04
CA LYS A 29 -2.52 23.15 18.65
C LYS A 29 -1.43 22.67 17.68
N ASP A 30 -0.17 22.85 18.05
CA ASP A 30 0.95 22.33 17.28
C ASP A 30 0.97 20.79 17.30
N VAL A 31 0.75 20.17 18.47
CA VAL A 31 0.66 18.71 18.60
C VAL A 31 -0.43 18.14 17.69
N TRP A 32 -1.66 18.67 17.76
CA TRP A 32 -2.76 18.21 16.91
C TRP A 32 -2.44 18.35 15.42
N ARG A 33 -1.85 19.49 15.03
CA ARG A 33 -1.44 19.72 13.64
C ARG A 33 -0.38 18.70 13.19
N GLN A 34 0.60 18.39 14.03
CA GLN A 34 1.64 17.40 13.72
C GLN A 34 1.04 15.98 13.61
N MET A 35 0.09 15.64 14.49
CA MET A 35 -0.63 14.36 14.43
C MET A 35 -1.47 14.23 13.17
N GLU A 36 -2.19 15.28 12.77
CA GLU A 36 -2.96 15.30 11.52
C GLU A 36 -2.05 15.12 10.30
N ASN A 37 -0.91 15.81 10.27
CA ASN A 37 0.10 15.65 9.21
C ASN A 37 0.62 14.22 9.13
N LEU A 38 0.92 13.60 10.28
CA LEU A 38 1.38 12.22 10.36
C LEU A 38 0.29 11.24 9.90
N GLN A 39 -0.96 11.45 10.29
CA GLN A 39 -2.07 10.60 9.87
C GLN A 39 -2.30 10.70 8.35
N ASN A 40 -2.22 11.90 7.79
CA ASN A 40 -2.32 12.12 6.34
C ASN A 40 -1.18 11.43 5.59
N ALA A 41 0.04 11.49 6.13
CA ALA A 41 1.21 10.79 5.61
C ALA A 41 1.01 9.26 5.57
N TYR A 42 0.57 8.69 6.68
CA TYR A 42 0.24 7.26 6.77
C TYR A 42 -0.83 6.86 5.77
N ARG A 43 -1.93 7.62 5.69
CA ARG A 43 -3.03 7.33 4.75
C ARG A 43 -2.53 7.31 3.31
N SER A 44 -1.74 8.30 2.91
CA SER A 44 -1.19 8.37 1.55
C SER A 44 -0.29 7.19 1.21
N ALA A 45 0.65 6.84 2.11
CA ALA A 45 1.52 5.68 1.91
C ALA A 45 0.73 4.36 1.86
N TYR A 46 -0.33 4.25 2.66
CA TYR A 46 -1.20 3.07 2.67
C TYR A 46 -2.02 2.95 1.38
N GLU A 47 -2.64 4.02 0.91
CA GLU A 47 -3.43 4.04 -0.33
C GLU A 47 -2.58 3.64 -1.55
N ILE A 48 -1.35 4.16 -1.63
CA ILE A 48 -0.40 3.80 -2.70
C ILE A 48 -0.06 2.31 -2.65
N GLN A 49 0.20 1.77 -1.45
CA GLN A 49 0.49 0.34 -1.29
C GLN A 49 -0.71 -0.53 -1.64
N GLN A 50 -1.92 -0.13 -1.22
CA GLN A 50 -3.16 -0.84 -1.54
C GLN A 50 -3.39 -0.90 -3.04
N GLU A 51 -3.19 0.21 -3.76
CA GLU A 51 -3.39 0.23 -5.21
C GLU A 51 -2.38 -0.65 -5.94
N ARG A 52 -1.11 -0.60 -5.53
CA ARG A 52 -0.06 -1.51 -6.06
C ARG A 52 -0.43 -2.97 -5.84
N LEU A 53 -0.89 -3.33 -4.64
CA LEU A 53 -1.27 -4.69 -4.32
C LEU A 53 -2.47 -5.16 -5.14
N LYS A 54 -3.48 -4.31 -5.34
CA LYS A 54 -4.64 -4.62 -6.19
C LYS A 54 -4.25 -4.92 -7.63
N ILE A 55 -3.31 -4.15 -8.19
CA ILE A 55 -2.80 -4.38 -9.55
C ILE A 55 -2.11 -5.74 -9.63
N LEU A 56 -1.18 -6.03 -8.72
CA LEU A 56 -0.45 -7.31 -8.70
C LEU A 56 -1.39 -8.51 -8.54
N ILE A 57 -2.39 -8.38 -7.68
CA ILE A 57 -3.44 -9.40 -7.49
C ILE A 57 -4.18 -9.64 -8.81
N ARG A 58 -4.59 -8.57 -9.51
CA ARG A 58 -5.30 -8.67 -10.79
C ARG A 58 -4.44 -9.32 -11.86
N GLU A 59 -3.17 -8.94 -11.99
CA GLU A 59 -2.24 -9.53 -12.95
C GLU A 59 -2.08 -11.04 -12.72
N ARG A 60 -1.84 -11.43 -11.47
CA ARG A 60 -1.76 -12.83 -11.06
C ARG A 60 -3.07 -13.58 -11.36
N ASP A 61 -4.23 -12.99 -11.09
CA ASP A 61 -5.51 -13.66 -11.32
C ASP A 61 -5.77 -13.88 -12.83
N LEU A 62 -5.33 -12.95 -13.69
CA LEU A 62 -5.36 -13.11 -15.14
C LEU A 62 -4.44 -14.24 -15.60
N GLU A 63 -3.20 -14.28 -15.11
CA GLU A 63 -2.24 -15.33 -15.44
C GLU A 63 -2.76 -16.72 -15.03
N ILE A 64 -3.27 -16.85 -13.80
CA ILE A 64 -3.90 -18.10 -13.32
C ILE A 64 -5.06 -18.51 -14.23
N SER A 65 -5.89 -17.56 -14.66
CA SER A 65 -7.03 -17.83 -15.53
C SER A 65 -6.60 -18.29 -16.93
N GLU A 66 -5.52 -17.72 -17.48
CA GLU A 66 -4.93 -18.16 -18.73
C GLU A 66 -4.32 -19.57 -18.63
N LEU A 67 -3.54 -19.83 -17.58
CA LEU A 67 -2.94 -21.15 -17.36
C LEU A 67 -4.02 -22.23 -17.17
N LYS A 68 -5.07 -21.94 -16.39
CA LYS A 68 -6.21 -22.86 -16.23
C LYS A 68 -6.90 -23.16 -17.56
N ARG A 69 -7.09 -22.16 -18.42
CA ARG A 69 -7.65 -22.35 -19.77
C ARG A 69 -6.74 -23.23 -20.64
N ARG A 70 -5.43 -23.00 -20.61
CA ARG A 70 -4.45 -23.82 -21.35
C ARG A 70 -4.50 -25.28 -20.91
N ILE A 71 -4.47 -25.54 -19.60
CA ILE A 71 -4.55 -26.90 -19.05
C ILE A 71 -5.87 -27.58 -19.45
N ALA A 72 -7.00 -26.88 -19.34
CA ALA A 72 -8.30 -27.42 -19.74
C ALA A 72 -8.35 -27.77 -21.24
N SER A 73 -7.79 -26.91 -22.09
CA SER A 73 -7.72 -27.16 -23.53
C SER A 73 -6.84 -28.37 -23.87
N GLN A 74 -5.67 -28.51 -23.23
CA GLN A 74 -4.75 -29.64 -23.43
C GLN A 74 -5.31 -30.97 -22.92
N GLY A 75 -6.06 -30.94 -21.81
CA GLY A 75 -6.78 -32.12 -21.31
C GLY A 75 -7.85 -32.61 -22.29
N LYS A 76 -8.53 -31.68 -22.98
CA LYS A 76 -9.55 -32.01 -23.98
C LYS A 76 -8.95 -32.63 -25.25
N THR A 77 -7.84 -32.09 -25.75
CA THR A 77 -7.16 -32.62 -26.96
C THR A 77 -6.61 -34.03 -26.74
N ARG A 78 -6.16 -34.35 -25.53
CA ARG A 78 -5.59 -35.67 -25.18
C ARG A 78 -6.66 -36.76 -24.96
N GLY A 79 -7.91 -36.37 -24.71
CA GLY A 79 -9.05 -37.28 -24.62
C GLY A 79 -9.64 -37.64 -25.99
N GLU A 80 -9.57 -36.73 -26.96
CA GLU A 80 -10.08 -36.95 -28.33
C GLU A 80 -9.16 -37.82 -29.19
N THR A 81 -7.85 -37.90 -28.89
CA THR A 81 -6.90 -38.75 -29.64
C THR A 81 -6.89 -40.23 -29.22
N ASN A 82 -7.63 -40.60 -28.16
CA ASN A 82 -7.65 -41.96 -27.61
C ASN A 82 -9.04 -42.64 -27.73
N GLY A 83 -9.94 -42.11 -28.57
CA GLY A 83 -11.29 -42.63 -28.82
C GLY A 83 -11.42 -43.34 -30.16
#